data_AF-A0A1A9I7L2-F1
#
_entry.id   AF-A0A1A9I7L2-F1
#
_cell.length_a   1.000
_cell.length_b   1.000
_cell.length_c   1.000
_cell.angle_alpha   90.00
_cell.angle_beta   90.00
_cell.angle_gamma   90.00
#
_symmetry.space_group_name_H-M   'P 1'
#
loop_
_entity.id
_entity.type
_entity.pdbx_description
1 polymer ?
#
loop_
_entity_poly.entity_id
_entity_poly.type
_entity_poly.pdbx_seq_one_letter_code
_entity_poly.pdbx_strand_id
1 'polypeptide(L)'
;MSRIRIAKGTYTKITQGNHNMFSRENINAYAGNVIREKGEEEGVMHGSPEPAPVSDIAFLIKVFDNGNEIKEGAYVFISENPEMPRLKIELTIGKDYNYKKVLFRLKTEFVFKASEVLFDRNDIDYFPAKSDTGQNMFREAAAGQVTSWEVDFRGLFRGGTATVEAYSGDGKTLIKKFIFYIRGKNPLKTTVKDYLTSQQYLSKYWFVFKIIVSESGSEDVTVARQFWDPEYVKTKVKGKIKKVEANYGPSGRGLESKGMPNYGFPDGWGVGQIDFAAEKRNKSALSKADAAWLDNLDKNPDYIWNWKKNIEIKMTKKIPEKVKAAVAQFNKIFKGVKTLQSFSQQEGLITYKTCPSTISEFSAFSSYLPDTASGDSEKSILDAELIKLYNGGHYITGVTSKGALQINRLNSLGFNYNERIGNVKD
;
A
#
# COMPACT_ATOMS: atom_id res chain seq x y z
N MET A 1 -29.56 -34.21 31.80
CA MET A 1 -30.18 -35.01 30.71
C MET A 1 -30.22 -34.16 29.45
N SER A 2 -29.43 -34.54 28.45
CA SER A 2 -29.39 -33.87 27.14
C SER A 2 -30.23 -34.69 26.17
N ARG A 3 -31.20 -34.08 25.49
CA ARG A 3 -32.09 -34.77 24.54
C ARG A 3 -31.86 -34.19 23.15
N ILE A 4 -31.52 -35.04 22.18
CA ILE A 4 -31.63 -34.69 20.77
C ILE A 4 -33.01 -35.13 20.32
N ARG A 5 -33.88 -34.16 20.02
CA ARG A 5 -35.22 -34.40 19.48
C ARG A 5 -35.25 -33.91 18.04
N ILE A 6 -35.38 -34.83 17.10
CA ILE A 6 -35.70 -34.50 15.71
C ILE A 6 -37.21 -34.62 15.58
N ALA A 7 -37.91 -33.48 15.57
CA ALA A 7 -39.36 -33.44 15.47
C ALA A 7 -39.76 -32.50 14.33
N LYS A 8 -40.57 -33.01 13.40
CA LYS A 8 -41.12 -32.32 12.21
C LYS A 8 -40.07 -31.75 11.25
N GLY A 9 -39.77 -32.53 10.21
CA GLY A 9 -39.01 -32.11 9.03
C GLY A 9 -38.75 -33.30 8.10
N THR A 10 -38.55 -33.03 6.81
CA THR A 10 -38.08 -34.02 5.84
C THR A 10 -36.58 -34.24 6.06
N TYR A 11 -36.17 -35.48 6.36
CA TYR A 11 -34.75 -35.83 6.46
C TYR A 11 -34.32 -36.48 5.15
N THR A 12 -33.59 -35.73 4.32
CA THR A 12 -32.95 -36.28 3.13
C THR A 12 -31.53 -36.68 3.47
N LYS A 13 -31.20 -37.95 3.24
CA LYS A 13 -29.85 -38.48 3.45
C LYS A 13 -29.44 -39.31 2.24
N ILE A 14 -28.32 -38.92 1.66
CA ILE A 14 -27.69 -39.64 0.56
C ILE A 14 -26.41 -40.26 1.12
N THR A 15 -26.32 -41.59 1.13
CA THR A 15 -25.10 -42.31 1.52
C THR A 15 -24.71 -43.32 0.47
N GLN A 16 -23.44 -43.31 0.07
CA GLN A 16 -22.85 -44.28 -0.86
C GLN A 16 -22.19 -45.46 -0.11
N GLY A 17 -22.65 -45.79 1.11
CA GLY A 17 -22.05 -46.83 1.96
C GLY A 17 -22.72 -46.98 3.33
N ASN A 18 -22.13 -47.81 4.21
CA ASN A 18 -22.66 -48.12 5.54
C ASN A 18 -22.75 -46.88 6.45
N HIS A 19 -23.86 -46.75 7.17
CA HIS A 19 -24.07 -45.68 8.13
C HIS A 19 -24.23 -46.22 9.55
N ASN A 20 -23.35 -45.76 10.44
CA ASN A 20 -23.45 -46.06 11.86
C ASN A 20 -23.80 -44.79 12.63
N MET A 21 -24.84 -44.85 13.46
CA MET A 21 -25.21 -43.80 14.40
C MET A 21 -24.91 -44.27 15.81
N PHE A 22 -24.01 -43.56 16.50
CA PHE A 22 -23.61 -43.92 17.85
C PHE A 22 -24.19 -42.91 18.85
N SER A 23 -24.77 -43.42 19.93
CA SER A 23 -25.18 -42.63 21.09
C SER A 23 -24.89 -43.42 22.35
N ARG A 24 -24.48 -42.72 23.42
CA ARG A 24 -24.35 -43.30 24.76
C ARG A 24 -25.69 -43.34 25.53
N GLU A 25 -26.74 -42.76 24.95
CA GLU A 25 -28.11 -42.71 25.47
C GLU A 25 -29.13 -43.07 24.35
N ASN A 26 -30.42 -43.18 24.69
CA ASN A 26 -31.47 -43.64 23.75
C ASN A 26 -31.64 -42.74 22.52
N ILE A 27 -31.73 -43.35 21.33
CA ILE A 27 -32.17 -42.71 20.10
C ILE A 27 -33.61 -43.17 19.81
N ASN A 28 -34.57 -42.24 19.84
CA ASN A 28 -35.97 -42.50 19.44
C ASN A 28 -36.27 -41.74 18.14
N ALA A 29 -36.55 -42.46 17.06
CA ALA A 29 -37.00 -41.92 15.78
C ALA A 29 -38.41 -42.42 15.46
N TYR A 30 -39.36 -41.50 15.26
CA TYR A 30 -40.72 -41.82 14.83
C TYR A 30 -40.97 -41.21 13.45
N ALA A 31 -41.06 -42.06 12.43
CA ALA A 31 -41.59 -41.69 11.12
C ALA A 31 -43.08 -42.05 11.10
N GLY A 32 -43.96 -41.07 10.93
CA GLY A 32 -45.42 -41.27 10.94
C GLY A 32 -45.95 -42.08 9.74
N ASN A 33 -45.15 -42.23 8.68
CA ASN A 33 -45.45 -43.01 7.50
C ASN A 33 -44.25 -43.90 7.15
N VAL A 34 -44.54 -45.15 6.77
CA VAL A 34 -43.55 -46.10 6.28
C VAL A 34 -43.69 -46.18 4.76
N ILE A 35 -42.68 -45.76 4.02
CA ILE A 35 -42.57 -45.98 2.58
C ILE A 35 -41.66 -47.20 2.39
N ARG A 36 -42.14 -48.24 1.69
CA ARG A 36 -41.35 -49.42 1.33
C ARG A 36 -41.24 -49.47 -0.18
N GLU A 37 -40.02 -49.36 -0.70
CA GLU A 37 -39.75 -49.36 -2.13
C GLU A 37 -38.55 -50.25 -2.47
N LYS A 38 -38.58 -50.82 -3.66
CA LYS A 38 -37.47 -51.58 -4.23
C LYS A 38 -36.53 -50.58 -4.88
N GLY A 39 -35.27 -50.54 -4.45
CA GLY A 39 -34.27 -49.62 -5.01
C GLY A 39 -33.91 -49.98 -6.45
N GLU A 40 -33.84 -48.97 -7.32
CA GLU A 40 -33.27 -49.05 -8.68
C GLU A 40 -31.80 -48.63 -8.66
N GLU A 41 -31.03 -48.99 -9.68
CA GLU A 41 -29.56 -48.84 -9.75
C GLU A 41 -29.07 -47.38 -9.58
N GLU A 42 -29.89 -46.41 -9.99
CA GLU A 42 -29.60 -44.96 -9.87
C GLU A 42 -30.28 -44.28 -8.66
N GLY A 43 -30.99 -45.05 -7.84
CA GLY A 43 -31.79 -44.53 -6.73
C GLY A 43 -33.16 -44.00 -7.16
N VAL A 44 -34.11 -43.93 -6.22
CA VAL A 44 -35.48 -43.44 -6.47
C VAL A 44 -35.58 -42.00 -5.97
N MET A 45 -35.93 -41.06 -6.85
CA MET A 45 -36.17 -39.66 -6.49
C MET A 45 -37.65 -39.39 -6.26
N HIS A 46 -37.98 -38.86 -5.08
CA HIS A 46 -39.33 -38.44 -4.71
C HIS A 46 -39.45 -36.92 -4.75
N GLY A 47 -39.98 -36.42 -5.87
CA GLY A 47 -40.14 -34.98 -6.11
C GLY A 47 -38.82 -34.24 -6.32
N SER A 48 -38.92 -32.94 -6.58
CA SER A 48 -37.77 -32.04 -6.53
C SER A 48 -37.58 -31.59 -5.08
N PRO A 49 -36.34 -31.61 -4.55
CA PRO A 49 -36.10 -31.02 -3.22
C PRO A 49 -36.57 -29.57 -3.24
N GLU A 50 -37.44 -29.21 -2.31
CA GLU A 50 -37.77 -27.81 -2.08
C GLU A 50 -36.48 -27.05 -1.70
N PRO A 51 -36.34 -25.77 -2.10
CA PRO A 51 -35.25 -24.94 -1.60
C PRO A 51 -35.24 -24.99 -0.07
N ALA A 52 -34.05 -25.12 0.52
CA ALA A 52 -33.92 -25.07 1.98
C ALA A 52 -34.64 -23.83 2.53
N PRO A 53 -35.46 -23.96 3.59
CA PRO A 53 -36.14 -22.81 4.15
C PRO A 53 -35.12 -21.75 4.56
N VAL A 54 -35.35 -20.49 4.14
CA VAL A 54 -34.51 -19.32 4.46
C VAL A 54 -34.59 -18.95 5.97
N SER A 55 -35.17 -19.81 6.82
CA SER A 55 -35.64 -19.46 8.16
C SER A 55 -34.57 -19.47 9.26
N ASP A 56 -33.37 -20.00 9.02
CA ASP A 56 -32.38 -20.14 10.11
C ASP A 56 -31.20 -19.14 10.03
N ILE A 57 -31.07 -18.39 8.93
CA ILE A 57 -30.08 -17.32 8.83
C ILE A 57 -30.73 -16.01 9.28
N ALA A 58 -30.70 -15.76 10.59
CA ALA A 58 -31.13 -14.47 11.14
C ALA A 58 -30.32 -13.31 10.54
N PHE A 59 -29.00 -13.50 10.38
CA PHE A 59 -28.08 -12.46 9.96
C PHE A 59 -26.72 -13.00 9.52
N LEU A 60 -26.25 -12.69 8.31
CA LEU A 60 -24.94 -13.13 7.81
C LEU A 60 -24.24 -12.03 7.00
N ILE A 61 -22.96 -11.78 7.32
CA ILE A 61 -22.05 -10.95 6.52
C ILE A 61 -21.11 -11.89 5.78
N LYS A 62 -21.00 -11.73 4.46
CA LYS A 62 -19.98 -12.33 3.62
C LYS A 62 -19.18 -11.24 2.92
N VAL A 63 -17.89 -11.47 2.79
CA VAL A 63 -16.99 -10.58 2.05
C VAL A 63 -16.29 -11.41 1.00
N PHE A 64 -16.13 -10.85 -0.19
CA PHE A 64 -15.45 -11.49 -1.31
C PHE A 64 -14.32 -10.60 -1.78
N ASP A 65 -13.19 -11.21 -2.12
CA ASP A 65 -12.07 -10.57 -2.82
C ASP A 65 -11.93 -11.22 -4.20
N ASN A 66 -12.09 -10.43 -5.27
CA ASN A 66 -12.04 -10.90 -6.64
C ASN A 66 -12.96 -12.12 -6.90
N GLY A 67 -14.15 -12.10 -6.30
CA GLY A 67 -15.15 -13.16 -6.42
C GLY A 67 -15.00 -14.33 -5.44
N ASN A 68 -13.89 -14.42 -4.69
CA ASN A 68 -13.66 -15.50 -3.72
C ASN A 68 -14.08 -15.07 -2.32
N GLU A 69 -14.93 -15.86 -1.65
CA GLU A 69 -15.36 -15.58 -0.27
C GLU A 69 -14.15 -15.65 0.68
N ILE A 70 -13.91 -14.58 1.44
CA ILE A 70 -12.88 -14.52 2.47
C ILE A 70 -13.47 -14.77 3.86
N LYS A 71 -12.65 -15.23 4.80
CA LYS A 71 -13.03 -15.45 6.20
C LYS A 71 -12.57 -14.31 7.10
N GLU A 72 -13.15 -14.22 8.30
CA GLU A 72 -12.68 -13.26 9.30
C GLU A 72 -11.18 -13.49 9.59
N GLY A 73 -10.43 -12.39 9.72
CA GLY A 73 -8.99 -12.39 9.90
C GLY A 73 -8.19 -12.67 8.62
N ALA A 74 -8.84 -12.83 7.46
CA ALA A 74 -8.14 -13.00 6.20
C ALA A 74 -7.34 -11.75 5.80
N TYR A 75 -6.28 -11.99 5.03
CA TYR A 75 -5.49 -10.96 4.40
C TYR A 75 -5.89 -10.83 2.93
N VAL A 76 -6.16 -9.61 2.52
CA VAL A 76 -6.42 -9.19 1.15
C VAL A 76 -5.29 -8.26 0.72
N PHE A 77 -4.85 -8.39 -0.53
CA PHE A 77 -3.64 -7.71 -0.98
C PHE A 77 -3.88 -6.71 -2.10
N ILE A 78 -3.35 -5.50 -1.93
CA ILE A 78 -3.01 -4.59 -3.03
C ILE A 78 -1.91 -5.26 -3.84
N SER A 79 -2.09 -5.32 -5.15
CA SER A 79 -1.18 -5.99 -6.07
C SER A 79 0.16 -5.26 -6.22
N GLU A 80 1.18 -6.00 -6.69
CA GLU A 80 2.51 -5.47 -6.99
C GLU A 80 2.50 -4.46 -8.16
N ASN A 81 1.59 -4.65 -9.12
CA ASN A 81 1.16 -3.62 -10.05
C ASN A 81 -0.03 -2.90 -9.41
N PRO A 82 0.15 -1.72 -8.81
CA PRO A 82 -0.66 -1.26 -7.68
C PRO A 82 -2.13 -1.05 -8.08
N GLU A 83 -2.97 -2.01 -7.72
CA GLU A 83 -4.43 -2.02 -7.90
C GLU A 83 -5.07 -2.42 -6.57
N MET A 84 -6.11 -1.70 -6.17
CA MET A 84 -6.88 -2.04 -4.98
C MET A 84 -7.62 -3.37 -5.18
N PRO A 85 -7.75 -4.21 -4.13
CA PRO A 85 -8.56 -5.41 -4.20
C PRO A 85 -10.02 -5.10 -4.53
N ARG A 86 -10.67 -5.97 -5.33
CA ARG A 86 -12.08 -5.81 -5.69
C ARG A 86 -12.93 -6.48 -4.62
N LEU A 87 -13.44 -5.67 -3.70
CA LEU A 87 -14.23 -6.15 -2.57
C LEU A 87 -15.73 -6.08 -2.84
N LYS A 88 -16.40 -7.21 -2.66
CA LYS A 88 -17.86 -7.30 -2.61
C LYS A 88 -18.30 -7.68 -1.20
N ILE A 89 -19.24 -6.94 -0.64
CA ILE A 89 -19.85 -7.23 0.66
C ILE A 89 -21.29 -7.66 0.42
N GLU A 90 -21.65 -8.82 0.94
CA GLU A 90 -23.02 -9.33 0.95
C GLU A 90 -23.55 -9.40 2.37
N LEU A 91 -24.71 -8.80 2.59
CA LEU A 91 -25.43 -8.85 3.84
C LEU A 91 -26.76 -9.57 3.64
N THR A 92 -26.94 -10.70 4.33
CA THR A 92 -28.18 -11.48 4.36
C THR A 92 -28.91 -11.23 5.67
N ILE A 93 -30.18 -10.84 5.59
CA ILE A 93 -31.04 -10.61 6.75
C ILE A 93 -32.25 -11.52 6.64
N GLY A 94 -32.50 -12.35 7.65
CA GLY A 94 -33.67 -13.23 7.70
C GLY A 94 -34.97 -12.42 7.73
N LYS A 95 -36.08 -13.01 7.26
CA LYS A 95 -37.40 -12.35 7.25
C LYS A 95 -37.88 -11.99 8.66
N ASP A 96 -37.58 -12.84 9.62
CA ASP A 96 -38.00 -12.70 11.02
C ASP A 96 -36.96 -11.99 11.89
N TYR A 97 -35.99 -11.30 11.27
CA TYR A 97 -34.97 -10.58 12.03
C TYR A 97 -35.56 -9.38 12.77
N ASN A 98 -35.14 -9.18 14.03
CA ASN A 98 -35.67 -8.13 14.92
C ASN A 98 -35.57 -6.71 14.35
N TYR A 99 -34.62 -6.48 13.43
CA TYR A 99 -34.49 -5.22 12.73
C TYR A 99 -35.06 -5.35 11.31
N LYS A 100 -36.13 -4.62 11.00
CA LYS A 100 -36.72 -4.53 9.65
C LYS A 100 -35.72 -4.02 8.59
N LYS A 101 -34.68 -3.33 9.03
CA LYS A 101 -33.60 -2.75 8.24
C LYS A 101 -32.30 -2.72 9.05
N VAL A 102 -31.18 -2.98 8.38
CA VAL A 102 -29.83 -2.87 8.94
C VAL A 102 -29.04 -1.89 8.08
N LEU A 103 -28.24 -1.07 8.76
CA LEU A 103 -27.29 -0.15 8.14
C LEU A 103 -25.90 -0.79 8.19
N PHE A 104 -25.16 -0.79 7.09
CA PHE A 104 -23.82 -1.36 7.08
C PHE A 104 -22.81 -0.54 6.29
N ARG A 105 -21.54 -0.63 6.66
CA ARG A 105 -20.44 0.10 6.02
C ARG A 105 -19.14 -0.67 6.13
N LEU A 106 -18.17 -0.32 5.31
CA LEU A 106 -16.78 -0.70 5.49
C LEU A 106 -16.04 0.46 6.17
N LYS A 107 -15.34 0.18 7.26
CA LYS A 107 -14.39 1.08 7.92
C LYS A 107 -12.99 0.56 7.68
N THR A 108 -12.04 1.41 7.28
CA THR A 108 -10.61 1.08 7.30
C THR A 108 -9.90 1.96 8.33
N GLU A 109 -9.00 1.37 9.11
CA GLU A 109 -8.26 2.10 10.14
C GLU A 109 -6.78 1.74 10.15
N PHE A 110 -5.93 2.76 10.07
CA PHE A 110 -4.52 2.67 10.34
C PHE A 110 -4.15 3.68 11.44
N VAL A 111 -4.04 3.16 12.66
CA VAL A 111 -3.73 3.95 13.85
C VAL A 111 -2.41 3.47 14.40
N PHE A 112 -1.41 4.33 14.37
CA PHE A 112 -0.05 4.02 14.79
C PHE A 112 0.52 5.17 15.61
N LYS A 113 1.20 4.84 16.71
CA LYS A 113 1.93 5.79 17.53
C LYS A 113 3.42 5.54 17.38
N ALA A 114 4.12 6.51 16.83
CA ALA A 114 5.53 6.42 16.52
C ALA A 114 6.42 6.85 17.69
N SER A 115 7.73 6.63 17.54
CA SER A 115 8.73 7.16 18.47
C SER A 115 8.83 8.68 18.44
N GLU A 116 8.55 9.29 17.27
CA GLU A 116 8.44 10.75 17.13
C GLU A 116 7.01 11.12 16.78
N VAL A 117 6.42 12.07 17.51
CA VAL A 117 5.02 12.49 17.35
C VAL A 117 4.69 12.92 15.93
N LEU A 118 5.68 13.41 15.19
CA LEU A 118 5.49 13.73 13.79
C LEU A 118 5.00 12.50 13.03
N PHE A 119 5.53 11.30 13.26
CA PHE A 119 5.12 10.07 12.56
C PHE A 119 3.85 9.39 13.11
N ASP A 120 3.13 10.00 14.06
CA ASP A 120 1.84 9.47 14.53
C ASP A 120 0.78 9.48 13.41
N ARG A 121 -0.01 8.41 13.35
CA ARG A 121 -1.07 8.19 12.35
C ARG A 121 -2.39 7.85 13.02
N ASN A 122 -3.45 8.43 12.49
CA ASN A 122 -4.82 8.16 12.88
C ASN A 122 -5.71 8.24 11.64
N ASP A 123 -5.40 7.41 10.64
CA ASP A 123 -6.15 7.38 9.40
C ASP A 123 -7.38 6.49 9.58
N ILE A 124 -8.55 7.08 9.39
CA ILE A 124 -9.82 6.37 9.50
C ILE A 124 -10.67 6.77 8.30
N ASP A 125 -10.93 5.80 7.43
CA ASP A 125 -11.77 6.00 6.25
C ASP A 125 -13.05 5.16 6.37
N TYR A 126 -14.12 5.68 5.78
CA TYR A 126 -15.42 5.03 5.73
C TYR A 126 -15.86 4.89 4.29
N PHE A 127 -16.47 3.75 3.99
CA PHE A 127 -17.05 3.43 2.69
C PHE A 127 -18.48 2.93 2.92
N PRO A 128 -19.52 3.59 2.35
CA PRO A 128 -19.44 4.84 1.59
C PRO A 128 -18.86 6.01 2.42
N ALA A 129 -18.09 6.88 1.76
CA ALA A 129 -17.56 8.10 2.39
C ALA A 129 -18.71 9.06 2.73
N LYS A 130 -18.52 9.87 3.78
CA LYS A 130 -19.46 10.94 4.13
C LYS A 130 -19.52 11.93 2.97
N SER A 131 -20.70 12.20 2.43
CA SER A 131 -20.85 13.27 1.43
C SER A 131 -20.90 14.63 2.10
N ASP A 132 -20.41 15.67 1.41
CA ASP A 132 -20.53 17.08 1.82
C ASP A 132 -22.01 17.52 1.96
N THR A 133 -22.93 16.75 1.37
CA THR A 133 -24.38 16.95 1.38
C THR A 133 -25.11 16.19 2.49
N GLY A 134 -24.39 15.51 3.40
CA GLY A 134 -25.00 14.87 4.57
C GLY A 134 -25.70 13.52 4.30
N GLN A 135 -25.45 12.85 3.17
CA GLN A 135 -25.96 11.49 2.96
C GLN A 135 -25.24 10.46 3.86
N ASN A 136 -26.00 9.44 4.26
CA ASN A 136 -25.62 8.41 5.23
C ASN A 136 -24.32 7.69 4.83
N MET A 137 -23.38 7.62 5.78
CA MET A 137 -22.14 6.83 5.73
C MET A 137 -22.38 5.30 5.80
N PHE A 138 -23.55 4.87 5.32
CA PHE A 138 -24.07 3.51 5.44
C PHE A 138 -24.78 3.13 4.13
N ARG A 139 -24.62 1.87 3.75
CA ARG A 139 -25.55 1.14 2.89
C ARG A 139 -26.70 0.62 3.73
N GLU A 140 -27.84 0.37 3.09
CA GLU A 140 -29.04 -0.14 3.74
C GLU A 140 -29.37 -1.52 3.19
N ALA A 141 -29.69 -2.45 4.08
CA ALA A 141 -30.20 -3.77 3.74
C ALA A 141 -31.54 -3.99 4.44
N ALA A 142 -32.54 -4.50 3.71
CA ALA A 142 -33.84 -4.81 4.29
C ALA A 142 -33.94 -6.28 4.70
N ALA A 143 -34.83 -6.58 5.64
CA ALA A 143 -35.12 -7.95 6.05
C ALA A 143 -35.65 -8.80 4.87
N GLY A 144 -35.31 -10.09 4.88
CA GLY A 144 -35.79 -11.07 3.91
C GLY A 144 -35.06 -11.10 2.57
N GLN A 145 -33.97 -10.36 2.41
CA GLN A 145 -33.19 -10.30 1.17
C GLN A 145 -31.68 -10.36 1.42
N VAL A 146 -30.93 -10.64 0.35
CA VAL A 146 -29.48 -10.46 0.28
C VAL A 146 -29.20 -9.13 -0.40
N THR A 147 -28.50 -8.24 0.30
CA THR A 147 -28.01 -6.99 -0.28
C THR A 147 -26.53 -7.14 -0.60
N SER A 148 -26.17 -6.90 -1.86
CA SER A 148 -24.79 -6.95 -2.35
C SER A 148 -24.27 -5.55 -2.65
N TRP A 149 -23.01 -5.29 -2.33
CA TRP A 149 -22.35 -4.00 -2.55
C TRP A 149 -20.87 -4.19 -2.95
N GLU A 150 -20.54 -3.72 -4.15
CA GLU A 150 -19.15 -3.55 -4.60
C GLU A 150 -18.56 -2.27 -3.99
N VAL A 151 -17.48 -2.43 -3.24
CA VAL A 151 -16.82 -1.32 -2.54
C VAL A 151 -16.03 -0.47 -3.53
N ASP A 152 -16.35 0.82 -3.58
CA ASP A 152 -15.55 1.82 -4.28
C ASP A 152 -14.68 2.58 -3.27
N PHE A 153 -13.36 2.41 -3.39
CA PHE A 153 -12.38 3.05 -2.53
C PHE A 153 -12.14 4.53 -2.88
N ARG A 154 -12.52 5.00 -4.07
CA ARG A 154 -12.38 6.41 -4.51
C ARG A 154 -10.98 7.01 -4.32
N GLY A 155 -9.93 6.19 -4.30
CA GLY A 155 -8.57 6.63 -3.99
C GLY A 155 -8.32 7.07 -2.54
N LEU A 156 -9.31 6.92 -1.64
CA LEU A 156 -9.23 7.41 -0.25
C LEU A 156 -8.56 6.44 0.72
N PHE A 157 -8.27 5.21 0.30
CA PHE A 157 -7.73 4.19 1.20
C PHE A 157 -6.34 4.58 1.72
N ARG A 158 -6.16 4.61 3.04
CA ARG A 158 -4.86 4.94 3.67
C ARG A 158 -4.15 3.76 4.34
N GLY A 159 -4.76 2.57 4.34
CA GLY A 159 -4.18 1.37 4.95
C GLY A 159 -5.02 0.79 6.10
N GLY A 160 -4.66 -0.42 6.52
CA GLY A 160 -4.96 -0.89 7.86
C GLY A 160 -5.98 -2.01 8.02
N THR A 161 -6.62 -2.04 9.18
CA THR A 161 -7.65 -3.01 9.54
C THR A 161 -8.95 -2.64 8.86
N ALA A 162 -9.56 -3.60 8.16
CA ALA A 162 -10.81 -3.41 7.46
C ALA A 162 -11.95 -4.09 8.25
N THR A 163 -12.98 -3.32 8.61
CA THR A 163 -14.12 -3.80 9.39
C THR A 163 -15.40 -3.50 8.65
N VAL A 164 -16.14 -4.54 8.26
CA VAL A 164 -17.55 -4.39 7.90
C VAL A 164 -18.32 -4.25 9.20
N GLU A 165 -18.95 -3.09 9.41
CA GLU A 165 -19.76 -2.81 10.58
C GLU A 165 -21.22 -2.81 10.18
N ALA A 166 -22.05 -3.60 10.87
CA ALA A 166 -23.49 -3.60 10.70
C ALA A 166 -24.17 -3.05 11.96
N TYR A 167 -25.11 -2.14 11.78
CA TYR A 167 -25.84 -1.41 12.80
C TYR A 167 -27.35 -1.59 12.64
N SER A 168 -28.09 -1.39 13.73
CA SER A 168 -29.54 -1.25 13.70
C SER A 168 -29.99 -0.19 12.69
N GLY A 169 -31.26 -0.27 12.24
CA GLY A 169 -31.82 0.63 11.25
C GLY A 169 -31.79 2.13 11.61
N ASP A 170 -31.62 2.46 12.90
CA ASP A 170 -31.44 3.82 13.43
C ASP A 170 -29.96 4.27 13.50
N GLY A 171 -29.01 3.39 13.14
CA GLY A 171 -27.58 3.64 13.13
C GLY A 171 -26.91 3.69 14.51
N LYS A 172 -27.63 3.39 15.60
CA LYS A 172 -27.12 3.58 16.97
C LYS A 172 -26.48 2.34 17.56
N THR A 173 -27.02 1.16 17.28
CA THR A 173 -26.59 -0.10 17.92
C THR A 173 -25.78 -0.91 16.94
N LEU A 174 -24.50 -1.15 17.26
CA LEU A 174 -23.68 -2.10 16.50
C LEU A 174 -24.20 -3.53 16.72
N ILE A 175 -24.59 -4.19 15.64
CA ILE A 175 -25.11 -5.57 15.64
C ILE A 175 -23.98 -6.57 15.49
N LYS A 176 -23.12 -6.39 14.48
CA LYS A 176 -22.06 -7.34 14.14
C LYS A 176 -20.90 -6.65 13.44
N LYS A 177 -19.72 -7.24 13.57
CA LYS A 177 -18.51 -6.89 12.82
C LYS A 177 -18.01 -8.10 12.05
N PHE A 178 -17.45 -7.85 10.88
CA PHE A 178 -16.60 -8.79 10.15
C PHE A 178 -15.26 -8.10 9.92
N ILE A 179 -14.18 -8.64 10.47
CA ILE A 179 -12.85 -8.00 10.46
C ILE A 179 -11.93 -8.78 9.52
N PHE A 180 -11.22 -8.07 8.65
CA PHE A 180 -10.17 -8.59 7.77
C PHE A 180 -9.09 -7.52 7.57
N TYR A 181 -8.06 -7.83 6.81
CA TYR A 181 -6.86 -7.00 6.70
C TYR A 181 -6.55 -6.70 5.24
N ILE A 182 -6.50 -5.42 4.86
CA ILE A 182 -5.98 -5.00 3.55
C ILE A 182 -4.51 -4.65 3.72
N ARG A 183 -3.62 -5.31 2.98
CA ARG A 183 -2.16 -5.13 2.99
C ARG A 183 -1.66 -4.93 1.57
N GLY A 184 -0.46 -4.39 1.36
CA GLY A 184 0.14 -4.33 0.04
C GLY A 184 1.25 -5.34 -0.18
N LYS A 185 1.48 -5.72 -1.43
CA LYS A 185 2.63 -6.52 -1.86
C LYS A 185 3.68 -5.61 -2.48
N ASN A 186 4.93 -5.77 -2.07
CA ASN A 186 6.03 -5.00 -2.62
C ASN A 186 6.32 -5.38 -4.07
N PRO A 187 6.48 -4.41 -4.99
CA PRO A 187 6.86 -4.71 -6.36
C PRO A 187 8.28 -5.27 -6.45
N LEU A 188 8.53 -6.11 -7.45
CA LEU A 188 9.90 -6.47 -7.82
C LEU A 188 10.68 -5.24 -8.30
N LYS A 189 12.00 -5.20 -8.03
CA LYS A 189 12.88 -4.15 -8.56
C LYS A 189 12.81 -4.07 -10.08
N THR A 190 12.69 -5.21 -10.76
CA THR A 190 12.51 -5.30 -12.22
C THR A 190 11.22 -4.61 -12.66
N THR A 191 10.08 -4.88 -12.01
CA THR A 191 8.80 -4.22 -12.31
C THR A 191 8.89 -2.70 -12.16
N VAL A 192 9.59 -2.23 -11.14
CA VAL A 192 9.82 -0.79 -10.93
C VAL A 192 10.69 -0.22 -12.05
N LYS A 193 11.79 -0.89 -12.40
CA LYS A 193 12.71 -0.47 -13.47
C LYS A 193 12.01 -0.42 -14.83
N ASP A 194 11.18 -1.42 -15.15
CA ASP A 194 10.41 -1.50 -16.38
C ASP A 194 9.40 -0.34 -16.47
N TYR A 195 8.71 -0.03 -15.36
CA TYR A 195 7.85 1.14 -15.29
C TYR A 195 8.63 2.44 -15.55
N LEU A 196 9.74 2.68 -14.86
CA LEU A 196 10.58 3.87 -15.06
C LEU A 196 11.08 3.99 -16.51
N THR A 197 11.41 2.86 -17.15
CA THR A 197 11.82 2.80 -18.56
C THR A 197 10.65 3.16 -19.47
N SER A 198 9.48 2.57 -19.27
CA SER A 198 8.27 2.85 -20.06
C SER A 198 7.83 4.32 -19.99
N GLN A 199 8.05 4.97 -18.85
CA GLN A 199 7.75 6.39 -18.64
C GLN A 199 8.87 7.33 -19.13
N GLN A 200 9.94 6.78 -19.71
CA GLN A 200 11.13 7.51 -20.16
C GLN A 200 11.84 8.29 -19.03
N TYR A 201 11.66 7.85 -17.79
CA TYR A 201 12.28 8.49 -16.64
C TYR A 201 13.78 8.18 -16.56
N LEU A 202 14.19 6.96 -16.92
CA LEU A 202 15.62 6.58 -16.89
C LEU A 202 16.44 7.20 -18.02
N SER A 203 15.84 7.48 -19.19
CA SER A 203 16.52 8.24 -20.25
C SER A 203 16.73 9.70 -19.85
N LYS A 204 15.82 10.27 -19.04
CA LYS A 204 15.96 11.62 -18.52
C LYS A 204 16.91 11.70 -17.33
N TYR A 205 16.81 10.77 -16.38
CA TYR A 205 17.58 10.75 -15.14
C TYR A 205 18.02 9.32 -14.80
N TRP A 206 19.20 8.93 -15.28
CA TRP A 206 19.73 7.56 -15.19
C TRP A 206 19.83 7.00 -13.77
N PHE A 207 20.04 7.88 -12.78
CA PHE A 207 20.28 7.49 -11.39
C PHE A 207 18.99 7.21 -10.60
N VAL A 208 17.81 7.53 -11.13
CA VAL A 208 16.55 7.50 -10.35
C VAL A 208 16.23 6.10 -9.83
N PHE A 209 16.43 5.06 -10.64
CA PHE A 209 16.26 3.68 -10.18
C PHE A 209 17.20 3.35 -9.02
N LYS A 210 18.47 3.77 -9.10
CA LYS A 210 19.47 3.53 -8.06
C LYS A 210 19.12 4.24 -6.76
N ILE A 211 18.64 5.48 -6.83
CA ILE A 211 18.11 6.22 -5.67
C ILE A 211 16.92 5.47 -5.06
N ILE A 212 15.95 5.03 -5.87
CA ILE A 212 14.79 4.29 -5.40
C ILE A 212 15.19 3.03 -4.65
N VAL A 213 16.12 2.23 -5.19
CA VAL A 213 16.59 1.00 -4.55
C VAL A 213 17.27 1.30 -3.21
N SER A 214 18.16 2.30 -3.20
CA SER A 214 18.88 2.75 -2.01
C SER A 214 17.93 3.22 -0.91
N GLU A 215 17.03 4.13 -1.24
CA GLU A 215 16.14 4.76 -0.25
C GLU A 215 14.96 3.86 0.17
N SER A 216 14.68 2.81 -0.59
CA SER A 216 13.76 1.74 -0.16
C SER A 216 14.46 0.72 0.76
N GLY A 217 15.76 0.87 1.05
CA GLY A 217 16.56 -0.12 1.77
C GLY A 217 16.54 -1.49 1.06
N SER A 218 16.57 -1.46 -0.27
CA SER A 218 16.30 -2.60 -1.15
C SER A 218 17.55 -3.07 -1.91
N GLU A 219 18.74 -2.61 -1.51
CA GLU A 219 20.02 -2.95 -2.16
C GLU A 219 20.21 -4.48 -2.23
N ASP A 220 20.00 -5.17 -1.11
CA ASP A 220 20.29 -6.60 -0.95
C ASP A 220 19.07 -7.53 -1.09
N VAL A 221 17.91 -7.01 -1.52
CA VAL A 221 16.68 -7.79 -1.72
C VAL A 221 16.10 -7.60 -3.11
N THR A 222 15.25 -8.54 -3.56
CA THR A 222 14.68 -8.55 -4.94
C THR A 222 13.52 -7.59 -5.13
N VAL A 223 12.84 -7.20 -4.05
CA VAL A 223 11.68 -6.29 -4.05
C VAL A 223 12.10 -4.87 -3.72
N ALA A 224 11.37 -3.89 -4.23
CA ALA A 224 11.45 -2.51 -3.78
C ALA A 224 10.42 -2.30 -2.67
N ARG A 225 10.88 -1.96 -1.46
CA ARG A 225 10.02 -1.88 -0.27
C ARG A 225 9.18 -0.60 -0.24
N GLN A 226 7.91 -0.71 -0.62
CA GLN A 226 6.85 0.28 -0.40
C GLN A 226 6.03 -0.04 0.85
N PHE A 227 5.78 -1.32 1.11
CA PHE A 227 4.97 -1.80 2.22
C PHE A 227 5.88 -2.39 3.29
N TRP A 228 5.63 -1.98 4.52
CA TRP A 228 6.26 -2.48 5.72
C TRP A 228 5.39 -3.57 6.35
N ASP A 229 5.95 -4.76 6.57
CA ASP A 229 5.26 -5.83 7.28
C ASP A 229 5.39 -5.61 8.79
N PRO A 230 4.32 -5.20 9.49
CA PRO A 230 4.36 -5.22 10.94
C PRO A 230 4.38 -6.67 11.42
N GLU A 231 5.51 -7.12 11.97
CA GLU A 231 5.50 -8.37 12.74
C GLU A 231 4.45 -8.24 13.86
N TYR A 232 3.51 -9.19 13.97
CA TYR A 232 2.66 -9.20 15.16
C TYR A 232 3.48 -9.70 16.35
N VAL A 233 4.00 -8.79 17.17
CA VAL A 233 4.66 -9.16 18.41
C VAL A 233 3.61 -9.59 19.44
N LYS A 234 3.86 -10.72 20.09
CA LYS A 234 3.09 -11.11 21.28
C LYS A 234 3.56 -10.22 22.43
N THR A 235 2.80 -9.18 22.76
CA THR A 235 3.08 -8.34 23.92
C THR A 235 2.05 -8.58 25.02
N LYS A 236 2.45 -8.30 26.27
CA LYS A 236 1.58 -8.44 27.43
C LYS A 236 0.88 -7.10 27.68
N VAL A 237 -0.37 -6.98 27.24
CA VAL A 237 -1.21 -5.79 27.47
C VAL A 237 -2.15 -6.06 28.63
N LYS A 238 -2.00 -5.33 29.75
CA LYS A 238 -2.82 -5.50 30.97
C LYS A 238 -2.88 -6.97 31.44
N GLY A 239 -1.73 -7.64 31.49
CA GLY A 239 -1.61 -9.02 31.95
C GLY A 239 -2.03 -10.11 30.96
N LYS A 240 -2.69 -9.77 29.83
CA LYS A 240 -3.05 -10.72 28.77
C LYS A 240 -2.06 -10.65 27.61
N ILE A 241 -1.67 -11.81 27.09
CA ILE A 241 -0.90 -11.88 25.84
C ILE A 241 -1.83 -11.47 24.71
N LYS A 242 -1.49 -10.38 24.02
CA LYS A 242 -2.17 -9.93 22.81
C LYS A 242 -1.18 -9.95 21.66
N LYS A 243 -1.66 -10.31 20.47
CA LYS A 243 -0.98 -9.92 19.23
C LYS A 243 -1.14 -8.42 19.10
N VAL A 244 -0.04 -7.69 19.08
CA VAL A 244 -0.02 -6.27 18.74
C VAL A 244 0.89 -6.10 17.53
N GLU A 245 0.63 -5.05 16.77
CA GLU A 245 1.48 -4.64 15.66
C GLU A 245 2.89 -4.27 16.20
N ALA A 246 3.97 -4.73 15.55
CA ALA A 246 5.35 -4.42 15.94
C ALA A 246 5.64 -2.91 15.91
N ASN A 247 6.77 -2.54 16.51
CA ASN A 247 7.35 -1.21 16.34
C ASN A 247 7.74 -0.98 14.87
N TYR A 248 7.41 0.21 14.36
CA TYR A 248 7.70 0.68 13.01
C TYR A 248 9.20 0.72 12.70
N GLY A 249 9.59 0.20 11.52
CA GLY A 249 10.96 0.31 11.00
C GLY A 249 11.27 -0.73 9.91
N PRO A 250 12.20 -0.47 8.98
CA PRO A 250 12.48 -1.32 7.80
C PRO A 250 13.01 -2.74 8.13
N SER A 251 13.11 -3.09 9.41
CA SER A 251 13.52 -4.40 9.90
C SER A 251 12.33 -5.34 10.05
N GLY A 252 11.95 -5.99 8.94
CA GLY A 252 11.08 -7.17 8.91
C GLY A 252 11.52 -8.04 7.73
N ARG A 253 12.14 -9.18 8.00
CA ARG A 253 12.85 -9.98 6.99
C ARG A 253 11.89 -10.95 6.28
N GLY A 254 11.61 -10.70 5.01
CA GLY A 254 11.01 -11.68 4.10
C GLY A 254 11.00 -11.18 2.65
N LEU A 255 11.36 -12.05 1.70
CA LEU A 255 11.41 -11.76 0.25
C LEU A 255 10.05 -11.33 -0.33
N GLU A 256 8.94 -11.65 0.36
CA GLU A 256 7.57 -11.32 -0.07
C GLU A 256 6.92 -10.15 0.66
N SER A 257 7.62 -9.51 1.62
CA SER A 257 7.14 -8.48 2.58
C SER A 257 5.78 -7.89 2.21
N LYS A 258 4.71 -8.31 2.91
CA LYS A 258 3.33 -7.84 2.68
C LYS A 258 2.91 -7.00 3.88
N GLY A 259 2.39 -5.81 3.67
CA GLY A 259 2.46 -4.83 4.75
C GLY A 259 1.49 -3.66 4.71
N MET A 260 1.62 -2.81 5.73
CA MET A 260 1.11 -1.45 5.72
C MET A 260 1.94 -0.60 4.77
N PRO A 261 1.35 0.42 4.13
CA PRO A 261 2.15 1.43 3.43
C PRO A 261 3.28 1.95 4.33
N ASN A 262 4.50 2.08 3.81
CA ASN A 262 5.68 2.44 4.59
C ASN A 262 5.84 3.97 4.70
N TYR A 263 5.90 4.49 5.93
CA TYR A 263 5.88 5.92 6.28
C TYR A 263 7.27 6.54 6.48
N GLY A 264 7.92 6.94 5.38
CA GLY A 264 9.27 7.51 5.43
C GLY A 264 9.37 8.94 6.02
N PHE A 265 10.61 9.40 6.22
CA PHE A 265 10.92 10.81 6.43
C PHE A 265 10.47 11.66 5.21
N PRO A 266 10.13 12.95 5.41
CA PRO A 266 9.70 13.84 4.34
C PRO A 266 10.68 13.87 3.17
N ASP A 267 10.13 13.88 1.96
CA ASP A 267 10.86 14.00 0.69
C ASP A 267 11.83 12.84 0.37
N GLY A 268 11.65 11.65 0.96
CA GLY A 268 12.36 10.43 0.58
C GLY A 268 11.99 9.91 -0.82
N TRP A 269 12.89 9.15 -1.44
CA TRP A 269 12.88 8.76 -2.85
C TRP A 269 12.80 7.26 -3.12
N GLY A 270 12.61 6.43 -2.10
CA GLY A 270 12.25 5.02 -2.32
C GLY A 270 10.95 4.86 -3.13
N VAL A 271 10.53 3.63 -3.43
CA VAL A 271 9.15 3.39 -3.92
C VAL A 271 8.09 3.68 -2.85
N GLY A 272 8.53 3.85 -1.60
CA GLY A 272 7.75 4.38 -0.49
C GLY A 272 7.43 5.87 -0.61
N GLN A 273 6.75 6.39 0.40
CA GLN A 273 5.88 7.56 0.28
C GLN A 273 6.60 8.93 0.20
N ILE A 274 5.85 9.96 -0.20
CA ILE A 274 6.21 11.40 -0.05
C ILE A 274 5.52 11.90 1.22
N ASP A 275 5.70 11.16 2.30
CA ASP A 275 4.95 11.43 3.52
C ASP A 275 5.77 12.39 4.36
N PHE A 276 5.16 13.56 4.60
CA PHE A 276 5.34 14.50 5.71
C PHE A 276 5.35 15.96 5.29
N ALA A 277 6.02 16.27 4.18
CA ALA A 277 6.10 17.64 3.71
C ALA A 277 4.77 18.09 3.08
N ALA A 278 3.92 17.17 2.64
CA ALA A 278 2.63 17.52 2.06
C ALA A 278 1.56 17.86 3.11
N GLU A 279 1.25 16.89 3.98
CA GLU A 279 0.12 17.00 4.92
C GLU A 279 0.41 17.89 6.15
N LYS A 280 1.69 18.06 6.54
CA LYS A 280 2.09 18.83 7.74
C LYS A 280 2.92 20.08 7.47
N ARG A 281 3.14 20.47 6.20
CA ARG A 281 3.68 21.81 5.93
C ARG A 281 2.72 22.85 6.46
N ASN A 282 3.26 23.91 7.06
CA ASN A 282 2.46 25.09 7.33
C ASN A 282 1.96 25.63 5.97
N LYS A 283 0.71 25.31 5.59
CA LYS A 283 0.13 25.71 4.30
C LYS A 283 0.18 27.23 4.11
N SER A 284 0.17 28.00 5.20
CA SER A 284 0.32 29.47 5.15
C SER A 284 1.74 29.95 4.76
N ALA A 285 2.76 29.10 4.86
CA ALA A 285 4.13 29.39 4.46
C ALA A 285 4.46 28.93 3.02
N LEU A 286 3.49 28.33 2.32
CA LEU A 286 3.66 27.83 0.96
C LEU A 286 3.21 28.84 -0.09
N SER A 287 3.74 28.68 -1.31
CA SER A 287 3.17 29.36 -2.46
C SER A 287 1.71 28.92 -2.68
N LYS A 288 0.88 29.78 -3.27
CA LYS A 288 -0.52 29.42 -3.60
C LYS A 288 -0.61 28.16 -4.45
N ALA A 289 0.32 27.99 -5.40
CA ALA A 289 0.36 26.83 -6.28
C ALA A 289 0.70 25.54 -5.52
N ASP A 290 1.66 25.60 -4.59
CA ASP A 290 2.04 24.44 -3.77
C ASP A 290 0.93 24.08 -2.79
N ALA A 291 0.29 25.07 -2.16
CA ALA A 291 -0.86 24.83 -1.29
C ALA A 291 -2.03 24.16 -2.03
N ALA A 292 -2.37 24.64 -3.23
CA ALA A 292 -3.43 24.06 -4.04
C ALA A 292 -3.09 22.63 -4.53
N TRP A 293 -1.83 22.39 -4.89
CA TRP A 293 -1.36 21.06 -5.25
C TRP A 293 -1.48 20.08 -4.07
N LEU A 294 -1.13 20.51 -2.87
CA LEU A 294 -1.28 19.72 -1.65
C LEU A 294 -2.74 19.42 -1.31
N ASP A 295 -3.63 20.41 -1.41
CA ASP A 295 -5.05 20.21 -1.16
C ASP A 295 -5.67 19.19 -2.13
N ASN A 296 -5.19 19.14 -3.37
CA ASN A 296 -5.62 18.12 -4.33
C ASN A 296 -5.08 16.72 -3.96
N LEU A 297 -3.82 16.66 -3.53
CA LEU A 297 -3.17 15.43 -3.10
C LEU A 297 -3.84 14.84 -1.85
N ASP A 298 -4.22 15.69 -0.88
CA ASP A 298 -4.93 15.29 0.35
C ASP A 298 -6.32 14.68 0.05
N LYS A 299 -6.98 15.17 -1.00
CA LYS A 299 -8.29 14.66 -1.48
C LYS A 299 -8.18 13.31 -2.20
N ASN A 300 -6.99 12.98 -2.72
CA ASN A 300 -6.74 11.76 -3.49
C ASN A 300 -5.45 11.10 -3.00
N PRO A 301 -5.46 10.47 -1.81
CA PRO A 301 -4.27 9.93 -1.19
C PRO A 301 -3.80 8.59 -1.78
N ASP A 302 -4.09 8.31 -3.05
CA ASP A 302 -3.74 7.03 -3.67
C ASP A 302 -2.22 6.79 -3.74
N TYR A 303 -1.43 7.86 -3.83
CA TYR A 303 0.03 7.85 -3.74
C TYR A 303 0.60 7.17 -2.48
N ILE A 304 -0.21 7.02 -1.42
CA ILE A 304 0.16 6.34 -0.17
C ILE A 304 0.40 4.86 -0.42
N TRP A 305 -0.46 4.21 -1.22
CA TRP A 305 -0.39 2.77 -1.51
C TRP A 305 -0.08 2.47 -2.99
N ASN A 306 -0.13 3.46 -3.87
CA ASN A 306 0.22 3.34 -5.27
C ASN A 306 1.63 3.88 -5.55
N TRP A 307 2.63 2.99 -5.59
CA TRP A 307 4.02 3.39 -5.83
C TRP A 307 4.23 4.05 -7.20
N LYS A 308 3.41 3.71 -8.21
CA LYS A 308 3.50 4.38 -9.53
C LYS A 308 3.12 5.84 -9.41
N LYS A 309 2.02 6.13 -8.72
CA LYS A 309 1.59 7.51 -8.46
C LYS A 309 2.60 8.26 -7.61
N ASN A 310 3.19 7.58 -6.64
CA ASN A 310 4.26 8.14 -5.83
C ASN A 310 5.48 8.57 -6.66
N ILE A 311 5.98 7.68 -7.53
CA ILE A 311 7.08 7.97 -8.45
C ILE A 311 6.70 9.13 -9.38
N GLU A 312 5.51 9.11 -9.99
CA GLU A 312 5.04 10.18 -10.87
C GLU A 312 5.14 11.56 -10.18
N ILE A 313 4.70 11.67 -8.93
CA ILE A 313 4.81 12.92 -8.16
C ILE A 313 6.27 13.33 -7.96
N LYS A 314 7.15 12.39 -7.60
CA LYS A 314 8.59 12.65 -7.43
C LYS A 314 9.22 13.17 -8.71
N MET A 315 8.89 12.55 -9.84
CA MET A 315 9.41 12.92 -11.15
C MET A 315 8.90 14.28 -11.62
N THR A 316 7.63 14.61 -11.34
CA THR A 316 6.98 15.83 -11.84
C THR A 316 7.15 17.04 -10.93
N LYS A 317 7.42 16.84 -9.63
CA LYS A 317 7.59 17.93 -8.66
C LYS A 317 8.98 17.98 -8.05
N LYS A 318 9.47 16.86 -7.53
CA LYS A 318 10.68 16.84 -6.69
C LYS A 318 11.98 16.90 -7.50
N ILE A 319 12.09 16.18 -8.62
CA ILE A 319 13.32 16.27 -9.46
C ILE A 319 13.47 17.70 -10.00
N PRO A 320 12.44 18.34 -10.56
CA PRO A 320 12.56 19.72 -11.04
C PRO A 320 13.02 20.72 -9.97
N GLU A 321 12.57 20.58 -8.72
CA GLU A 321 13.05 21.41 -7.59
C GLU A 321 14.56 21.23 -7.37
N LYS A 322 15.06 19.98 -7.40
CA LYS A 322 16.48 19.66 -7.21
C LYS A 322 17.32 20.10 -8.42
N VAL A 323 16.81 19.94 -9.63
CA VAL A 323 17.44 20.45 -10.86
C VAL A 323 17.59 21.97 -10.79
N LYS A 324 16.53 22.69 -10.39
CA LYS A 324 16.59 24.15 -10.20
C LYS A 324 17.65 24.55 -9.16
N ALA A 325 17.75 23.82 -8.05
CA ALA A 325 18.77 24.06 -7.04
C ALA A 325 20.19 23.80 -7.57
N ALA A 326 20.40 22.72 -8.33
CA ALA A 326 21.68 22.44 -8.98
C ALA A 326 22.08 23.54 -9.98
N VAL A 327 21.15 23.95 -10.87
CA VAL A 327 21.35 25.05 -11.82
C VAL A 327 21.71 26.36 -11.09
N ALA A 328 21.01 26.68 -10.01
CA ALA A 328 21.31 27.87 -9.21
C ALA A 328 22.72 27.80 -8.60
N GLN A 329 23.13 26.63 -8.11
CA GLN A 329 24.47 26.40 -7.61
C GLN A 329 25.52 26.57 -8.71
N PHE A 330 25.34 25.95 -9.87
CA PHE A 330 26.25 26.08 -11.02
C PHE A 330 26.41 27.53 -11.47
N ASN A 331 25.30 28.26 -11.65
CA ASN A 331 25.33 29.67 -12.01
C ASN A 331 26.10 30.54 -11.00
N LYS A 332 26.03 30.18 -9.72
CA LYS A 332 26.79 30.86 -8.67
C LYS A 332 28.28 30.54 -8.75
N ILE A 333 28.66 29.27 -8.83
CA ILE A 333 30.06 28.83 -8.70
C ILE A 333 30.86 28.91 -9.99
N PHE A 334 30.21 28.88 -11.16
CA PHE A 334 30.86 29.03 -12.47
C PHE A 334 30.93 30.49 -12.93
N LYS A 335 30.42 31.43 -12.13
CA LYS A 335 30.48 32.86 -12.46
C LYS A 335 31.93 33.31 -12.66
N GLY A 336 32.25 33.77 -13.87
CA GLY A 336 33.60 34.24 -14.23
C GLY A 336 34.59 33.12 -14.58
N VAL A 337 34.19 31.86 -14.53
CA VAL A 337 34.99 30.72 -15.02
C VAL A 337 34.89 30.67 -16.54
N LYS A 338 36.01 30.46 -17.24
CA LYS A 338 36.01 30.25 -18.70
C LYS A 338 35.84 28.78 -19.06
N THR A 339 36.64 27.94 -18.42
CA THR A 339 36.68 26.49 -18.61
C THR A 339 37.15 25.85 -17.31
N LEU A 340 36.61 24.68 -16.97
CA LEU A 340 37.07 23.89 -15.84
C LEU A 340 38.31 23.09 -16.21
N GLN A 341 39.12 22.73 -15.21
CA GLN A 341 40.19 21.76 -15.40
C GLN A 341 39.61 20.35 -15.48
N SER A 342 40.29 19.46 -16.21
CA SER A 342 39.97 18.03 -16.23
C SER A 342 39.99 17.48 -14.81
N PHE A 343 38.93 16.77 -14.45
CA PHE A 343 38.69 16.22 -13.12
C PHE A 343 37.98 14.88 -13.26
N SER A 344 38.34 13.94 -12.38
CA SER A 344 37.74 12.62 -12.29
C SER A 344 37.67 12.16 -10.84
N GLN A 345 36.54 11.61 -10.43
CA GLN A 345 36.33 11.05 -9.10
C GLN A 345 35.49 9.78 -9.20
N GLN A 346 36.05 8.66 -8.76
CA GLN A 346 35.32 7.41 -8.63
C GLN A 346 34.47 7.41 -7.34
N GLU A 347 33.21 7.04 -7.48
CA GLU A 347 32.22 6.89 -6.42
C GLU A 347 31.47 5.57 -6.64
N GLY A 348 31.94 4.50 -5.99
CA GLY A 348 31.45 3.14 -6.24
C GLY A 348 31.81 2.66 -7.66
N LEU A 349 30.80 2.20 -8.41
CA LEU A 349 30.94 1.73 -9.79
C LEU A 349 30.83 2.85 -10.84
N ILE A 350 30.64 4.10 -10.41
CA ILE A 350 30.50 5.27 -11.28
C ILE A 350 31.72 6.17 -11.13
N THR A 351 32.24 6.67 -12.24
CA THR A 351 33.28 7.69 -12.28
C THR A 351 32.68 9.00 -12.75
N TYR A 352 32.69 10.02 -11.89
CA TYR A 352 32.24 11.36 -12.24
C TYR A 352 33.37 12.18 -12.84
N LYS A 353 33.15 12.75 -14.03
CA LYS A 353 34.12 13.55 -14.77
C LYS A 353 33.61 14.94 -15.10
N THR A 354 34.52 15.85 -15.41
CA THR A 354 34.18 17.14 -16.03
C THR A 354 33.82 17.00 -17.52
N CYS A 355 32.80 16.18 -17.80
CA CYS A 355 32.22 15.96 -19.12
C CYS A 355 30.74 16.40 -19.15
N PRO A 356 30.17 16.70 -20.33
CA PRO A 356 28.75 17.03 -20.48
C PRO A 356 27.80 16.02 -19.83
N SER A 357 26.72 16.52 -19.24
CA SER A 357 25.63 15.70 -18.70
C SER A 357 24.64 15.30 -19.80
N THR A 358 24.03 14.12 -19.65
CA THR A 358 22.88 13.71 -20.49
C THR A 358 21.56 14.36 -20.06
N ILE A 359 21.54 15.04 -18.91
CA ILE A 359 20.37 15.76 -18.39
C ILE A 359 20.26 17.10 -19.14
N SER A 360 19.19 17.27 -19.92
CA SER A 360 19.05 18.39 -20.85
C SER A 360 19.05 19.75 -20.15
N GLU A 361 18.54 19.83 -18.91
CA GLU A 361 18.55 21.05 -18.11
C GLU A 361 19.98 21.54 -17.76
N PHE A 362 21.00 20.70 -17.92
CA PHE A 362 22.40 21.05 -17.67
C PHE A 362 23.20 21.37 -18.94
N SER A 363 22.57 21.32 -20.13
CA SER A 363 23.22 21.57 -21.42
C SER A 363 23.91 22.94 -21.52
N ALA A 364 23.38 23.97 -20.84
CA ALA A 364 23.97 25.30 -20.81
C ALA A 364 25.36 25.35 -20.15
N PHE A 365 25.74 24.31 -19.41
CA PHE A 365 27.03 24.21 -18.73
C PHE A 365 28.06 23.36 -19.49
N SER A 366 27.69 22.78 -20.64
CA SER A 366 28.58 21.90 -21.41
C SER A 366 29.86 22.60 -21.89
N SER A 367 29.80 23.91 -22.18
CA SER A 367 30.96 24.68 -22.63
C SER A 367 32.06 24.85 -21.58
N TYR A 368 31.74 24.64 -20.29
CA TYR A 368 32.73 24.71 -19.22
C TYR A 368 33.50 23.38 -19.04
N LEU A 369 33.06 22.30 -19.66
CA LEU A 369 33.49 20.92 -19.36
C LEU A 369 34.48 20.43 -20.43
N PRO A 370 35.76 20.21 -20.10
CA PRO A 370 36.80 19.86 -21.08
C PRO A 370 36.80 18.40 -21.53
N ASP A 371 36.16 17.49 -20.79
CA ASP A 371 36.30 16.05 -21.02
C ASP A 371 35.09 15.42 -21.73
N THR A 372 35.25 14.17 -22.17
CA THR A 372 34.18 13.31 -22.67
C THR A 372 34.02 12.08 -21.78
N ALA A 373 32.81 11.52 -21.75
CA ALA A 373 32.55 10.22 -21.13
C ALA A 373 32.85 9.10 -22.14
N SER A 374 33.52 8.03 -21.70
CA SER A 374 33.87 6.88 -22.54
C SER A 374 32.93 5.67 -22.39
N GLY A 375 31.83 5.79 -21.66
CA GLY A 375 30.86 4.70 -21.47
C GLY A 375 29.83 4.97 -20.38
N ASP A 376 28.99 3.96 -20.08
CA ASP A 376 27.86 4.11 -19.15
C ASP A 376 28.25 4.29 -17.69
N SER A 377 29.44 3.83 -17.28
CA SER A 377 29.97 4.03 -15.92
C SER A 377 30.62 5.40 -15.72
N GLU A 378 30.80 6.19 -16.78
CA GLU A 378 31.34 7.54 -16.68
C GLU A 378 30.22 8.57 -16.83
N LYS A 379 30.04 9.39 -15.79
CA LYS A 379 28.92 10.35 -15.69
C LYS A 379 29.43 11.75 -15.44
N SER A 380 28.60 12.74 -15.73
CA SER A 380 28.98 14.13 -15.51
C SER A 380 29.07 14.44 -14.03
N ILE A 381 30.06 15.26 -13.65
CA ILE A 381 30.17 15.85 -12.31
C ILE A 381 28.94 16.69 -11.94
N LEU A 382 28.20 17.19 -12.95
CA LEU A 382 26.92 17.89 -12.74
C LEU A 382 25.82 16.93 -12.24
N ASP A 383 25.87 15.66 -12.63
CA ASP A 383 24.94 14.63 -12.15
C ASP A 383 25.21 14.33 -10.67
N ALA A 384 26.48 14.30 -10.26
CA ALA A 384 26.89 14.10 -8.86
C ALA A 384 26.37 15.21 -7.93
N GLU A 385 26.34 16.45 -8.42
CA GLU A 385 25.72 17.58 -7.72
C GLU A 385 24.23 17.31 -7.53
N LEU A 386 23.52 16.96 -8.61
CA LEU A 386 22.08 16.70 -8.53
C LEU A 386 21.78 15.57 -7.54
N ILE A 387 22.50 14.45 -7.61
CA ILE A 387 22.33 13.30 -6.71
C ILE A 387 22.61 13.69 -5.26
N LYS A 388 23.65 14.50 -4.98
CA LYS A 388 23.97 14.89 -3.60
C LYS A 388 22.88 15.74 -2.95
N LEU A 389 22.12 16.53 -3.71
CA LEU A 389 21.02 17.34 -3.18
C LEU A 389 19.92 16.50 -2.49
N TYR A 390 19.87 15.18 -2.73
CA TYR A 390 18.92 14.25 -2.12
C TYR A 390 19.29 13.92 -0.66
N ASN A 391 20.57 14.04 -0.30
CA ASN A 391 21.09 13.79 1.06
C ASN A 391 21.50 15.08 1.80
N GLY A 392 21.05 16.24 1.30
CA GLY A 392 21.32 17.54 1.92
C GLY A 392 22.75 18.03 1.69
N GLY A 393 22.90 19.00 0.79
CA GLY A 393 24.17 19.69 0.52
C GLY A 393 24.55 19.68 -0.94
N HIS A 394 25.70 20.28 -1.23
CA HIS A 394 26.28 20.40 -2.57
C HIS A 394 27.49 19.48 -2.70
N TYR A 395 27.62 18.82 -3.85
CA TYR A 395 28.82 18.07 -4.21
C TYR A 395 29.91 19.00 -4.71
N ILE A 396 29.55 20.00 -5.51
CA ILE A 396 30.48 21.03 -5.97
C ILE A 396 30.33 22.26 -5.09
N THR A 397 31.33 22.53 -4.25
CA THR A 397 31.30 23.62 -3.27
C THR A 397 31.95 24.90 -3.76
N GLY A 398 32.78 24.81 -4.80
CA GLY A 398 33.46 25.97 -5.38
C GLY A 398 34.31 25.62 -6.59
N VAL A 399 34.83 26.66 -7.23
CA VAL A 399 35.81 26.57 -8.30
C VAL A 399 36.92 27.57 -8.01
N THR A 400 38.17 27.13 -8.09
CA THR A 400 39.32 28.01 -7.91
C THR A 400 39.49 28.97 -9.09
N SER A 401 40.29 30.02 -8.93
CA SER A 401 40.61 30.96 -10.02
C SER A 401 41.27 30.29 -11.24
N LYS A 402 41.84 29.09 -11.08
CA LYS A 402 42.45 28.30 -12.15
C LYS A 402 41.49 27.30 -12.80
N GLY A 403 40.22 27.28 -12.41
CA GLY A 403 39.20 26.35 -12.93
C GLY A 403 39.18 24.98 -12.27
N ALA A 404 39.97 24.74 -11.21
CA ALA A 404 39.94 23.48 -10.47
C ALA A 404 38.71 23.40 -9.57
N LEU A 405 38.01 22.25 -9.59
CA LEU A 405 36.83 22.00 -8.76
C LEU A 405 37.20 21.81 -7.29
N GLN A 406 36.39 22.37 -6.41
CA GLN A 406 36.36 22.03 -4.99
C GLN A 406 35.11 21.19 -4.73
N ILE A 407 35.31 19.97 -4.24
CA ILE A 407 34.23 19.01 -3.98
C ILE A 407 34.05 18.78 -2.49
N ASN A 408 32.83 18.48 -2.10
CA ASN A 408 32.52 17.87 -0.83
C ASN A 408 31.85 16.52 -1.11
N ARG A 409 32.45 15.42 -0.65
CA ARG A 409 31.91 14.07 -0.85
C ARG A 409 30.91 13.70 0.25
N LEU A 410 31.21 14.05 1.48
CA LEU A 410 30.45 13.63 2.66
C LEU A 410 29.30 14.60 3.01
N ASN A 411 28.22 14.09 3.59
CA ASN A 411 27.20 14.91 4.25
C ASN A 411 27.62 15.22 5.71
N SER A 412 26.76 15.90 6.46
CA SER A 412 27.00 16.23 7.88
C SER A 412 27.14 15.01 8.80
N LEU A 413 26.71 13.83 8.35
CA LEU A 413 26.81 12.56 9.06
C LEU A 413 28.01 11.71 8.60
N GLY A 414 28.91 12.27 7.78
CA GLY A 414 30.07 11.54 7.25
C GLY A 414 29.74 10.54 6.13
N PHE A 415 28.54 10.62 5.55
CA PHE A 415 28.06 9.68 4.53
C PHE A 415 28.27 10.20 3.11
N ASN A 416 28.77 9.36 2.21
CA ASN A 416 28.92 9.67 0.80
C ASN A 416 27.73 9.13 -0.03
N TYR A 417 26.82 10.04 -0.41
CA TYR A 417 25.61 9.64 -1.13
C TYR A 417 25.89 9.17 -2.55
N ASN A 418 26.80 9.85 -3.26
CA ASN A 418 27.16 9.50 -4.63
C ASN A 418 27.78 8.10 -4.70
N GLU A 419 28.64 7.75 -3.74
CA GLU A 419 29.20 6.40 -3.64
C GLU A 419 28.13 5.34 -3.35
N ARG A 420 27.18 5.63 -2.45
CA ARG A 420 26.05 4.72 -2.19
C ARG A 420 25.27 4.43 -3.47
N ILE A 421 24.89 5.49 -4.19
CA ILE A 421 24.14 5.37 -5.45
C ILE A 421 24.99 4.66 -6.51
N GLY A 422 26.28 4.96 -6.60
CA GLY A 422 27.21 4.31 -7.52
C GLY A 422 27.43 2.83 -7.23
N ASN A 423 27.20 2.36 -6.00
CA ASN A 423 27.30 0.94 -5.63
C ASN A 423 26.03 0.14 -5.93
N VAL A 424 24.90 0.80 -6.23
CA VAL A 424 23.67 0.09 -6.59
C VAL A 424 23.81 -0.52 -7.99
N LYS A 425 23.79 -1.84 -8.04
CA LYS A 425 23.80 -2.62 -9.29
C LYS A 425 22.45 -2.52 -10.00
N ASP A 426 22.51 -2.51 -11.32
CA ASP A 426 21.34 -2.43 -12.19
C ASP A 426 20.56 -3.74 -12.32
#